data_AF-A0A5N9G4K8-F1
#
_entry.id   AF-A0A5N9G4K8-F1
#
_cell.length_a   1.000
_cell.length_b   1.000
_cell.length_c   1.000
_cell.angle_alpha   90.00
_cell.angle_beta   90.00
_cell.angle_gamma   90.00
#
_symmetry.space_group_name_H-M   'P 1'
#
loop_
_entity.id
_entity.type
_entity.pdbx_description
1 polymer ?
#
loop_
_entity_poly.entity_id
_entity_poly.type
_entity_poly.pdbx_seq_one_letter_code
_entity_poly.pdbx_strand_id
1 'polypeptide(L)' 'MCPTFADGLQLALLGGGYAVEVRDSSAATRLVPVEVGVYADGWVEVTGPGLEADAEVVVPR' A
#
# COMPACT_ATOMS: atom_id res chain seq x y z
N MET A 1 19.43 19.88 -6.43
CA MET A 1 19.98 20.51 -5.22
C MET A 1 18.81 20.78 -4.30
N CYS A 2 18.85 20.20 -3.09
CA CYS A 2 17.87 20.23 -2.00
C CYS A 2 16.57 19.39 -2.21
N PRO A 3 16.30 18.37 -1.36
CA PRO A 3 15.17 17.46 -1.48
C PRO A 3 13.95 17.99 -0.70
N THR A 4 12.76 17.86 -1.26
CA THR A 4 11.54 17.90 -0.45
C THR A 4 10.97 16.50 -0.47
N PHE A 5 11.26 15.79 0.63
CA PHE A 5 10.37 14.78 1.20
C PHE A 5 8.97 15.41 1.19
N ALA A 6 8.17 15.06 0.19
CA ALA A 6 6.76 15.40 0.17
C ALA A 6 6.06 14.35 1.03
N ASP A 7 5.88 14.71 2.29
CA ASP A 7 4.98 14.12 3.26
C ASP A 7 3.76 13.46 2.59
N GLY A 8 3.64 12.14 2.79
CA GLY A 8 2.36 11.45 2.72
C GLY A 8 1.62 11.57 1.39
N LEU A 9 2.23 11.14 0.28
CA LEU A 9 1.44 10.87 -0.93
C LEU A 9 0.58 9.63 -0.68
N GLN A 10 -0.52 9.81 0.07
CA GLN A 10 -1.74 9.04 -0.10
C GLN A 10 -2.17 9.26 -1.54
N LEU A 11 -1.62 8.44 -2.43
CA LEU A 11 -2.23 8.10 -3.70
C LEU A 11 -3.53 7.37 -3.33
N ALA A 12 -4.53 8.13 -2.91
CA ALA A 12 -5.90 7.78 -3.21
C ALA A 12 -5.90 7.58 -4.71
N LEU A 13 -5.93 6.32 -5.16
CA LEU A 13 -6.34 6.02 -6.52
C LEU A 13 -7.55 6.91 -6.79
N LEU A 14 -7.56 7.59 -7.93
CA LEU A 14 -8.48 8.65 -8.34
C LEU A 14 -10.00 8.33 -8.23
N GLY A 15 -10.39 7.21 -7.62
CA GLY A 15 -11.74 6.82 -7.22
C GLY A 15 -12.00 6.71 -5.70
N GLY A 16 -11.09 7.13 -4.81
CA GLY A 16 -11.35 7.19 -3.36
C GLY A 16 -11.23 5.85 -2.61
N GLY A 17 -10.45 4.90 -3.14
CA GLY A 17 -10.16 3.61 -2.51
C GLY A 17 -8.82 3.57 -1.80
N TYR A 18 -8.56 2.48 -1.06
CA TYR A 18 -7.29 2.23 -0.41
C TYR A 18 -6.34 1.47 -1.34
N ALA A 19 -5.04 1.68 -1.17
CA ALA A 19 -4.02 0.92 -1.85
C ALA A 19 -2.88 0.58 -0.89
N VAL A 20 -2.27 -0.59 -1.10
CA VAL A 20 -1.10 -1.04 -0.37
C VAL A 20 0.12 -0.96 -1.29
N GLU A 21 1.20 -0.40 -0.78
CA GLU A 21 2.48 -0.42 -1.46
C GLU A 21 3.16 -1.78 -1.23
N VAL A 22 3.40 -2.50 -2.33
CA VAL A 22 4.03 -3.82 -2.32
C VAL A 22 5.36 -3.74 -3.05
N ARG A 23 6.41 -4.33 -2.48
CA ARG A 23 7.69 -4.47 -3.15
C ARG A 23 7.66 -5.65 -4.12
N ASP A 24 8.09 -5.39 -5.35
CA ASP A 24 8.28 -6.40 -6.38
C ASP A 24 9.67 -7.06 -6.29
N SER A 25 9.80 -8.22 -6.93
CA SER A 25 11.06 -8.96 -7.13
C SER A 25 12.24 -8.12 -7.63
N SER A 26 11.97 -7.04 -8.37
CA SER A 26 12.98 -6.11 -8.89
C SER A 26 13.32 -4.94 -7.96
N ALA A 27 12.95 -5.02 -6.67
CA ALA A 27 13.09 -3.97 -5.66
C ALA A 27 12.32 -2.65 -5.93
N ALA A 28 11.56 -2.60 -7.03
CA ALA A 28 10.61 -1.53 -7.29
C ALA A 28 9.36 -1.70 -6.41
N THR A 29 8.70 -0.61 -6.05
CA THR A 29 7.41 -0.64 -5.33
C THR A 29 6.27 -0.35 -6.29
N ARG A 30 5.13 -1.00 -6.07
CA ARG A 30 3.88 -0.75 -6.81
C ARG A 30 2.71 -0.60 -5.86
N LEU A 31 1.75 0.22 -6.24
CA LEU A 31 0.50 0.36 -5.52
C LEU A 31 -0.51 -0.68 -6.00
N VAL A 32 -1.05 -1.44 -5.06
CA VAL A 32 -2.09 -2.43 -5.29
C VAL A 32 -3.39 -1.91 -4.69
N PRO A 33 -4.45 -1.67 -5.49
CA PRO A 33 -5.74 -1.29 -4.95
C PRO A 33 -6.31 -2.43 -4.10
N VAL A 34 -6.83 -2.08 -2.93
CA VAL A 34 -7.43 -3.02 -1.98
C VAL A 34 -8.77 -2.52 -1.46
N GLU A 35 -9.62 -3.47 -1.11
CA GLU A 35 -10.78 -3.27 -0.26
C GLU A 35 -10.41 -3.60 1.18
N VAL A 36 -10.91 -2.79 2.12
CA VAL A 36 -10.67 -2.98 3.55
C VAL A 36 -11.86 -3.70 4.19
N GLY A 37 -11.55 -4.69 5.02
CA GLY A 37 -12.52 -5.52 5.72
C GLY A 37 -12.52 -5.27 7.22
N VAL A 38 -12.40 -6.34 8.00
CA VAL A 38 -12.48 -6.30 9.46
C VAL A 38 -11.24 -5.66 10.08
N TYR A 39 -11.46 -4.82 11.10
CA TYR A 39 -10.42 -4.31 11.98
C TYR A 39 -10.43 -5.09 13.29
N ALA A 40 -9.32 -5.74 13.64
CA ALA A 40 -9.19 -6.52 14.86
C ALA A 40 -7.72 -6.55 15.33
N ASP A 41 -7.50 -6.45 16.65
CA ASP A 41 -6.16 -6.57 17.26
C ASP A 41 -5.09 -5.63 16.69
N GLY A 42 -5.50 -4.45 16.21
CA GLY A 42 -4.59 -3.50 15.54
C GLY A 42 -4.25 -3.86 14.08
N TRP A 43 -4.88 -4.90 13.55
CA TRP A 43 -4.80 -5.34 12.16
C TRP A 43 -6.05 -4.93 11.38
N VAL A 44 -5.89 -4.85 10.07
CA VAL A 44 -6.97 -4.66 9.11
C VAL A 44 -6.89 -5.75 8.05
N GLU A 45 -8.01 -6.38 7.77
CA GLU A 45 -8.15 -7.29 6.64
C GLU A 45 -8.16 -6.49 5.33
N VAL A 46 -7.38 -6.95 4.35
CA VAL A 46 -7.32 -6.34 3.02
C VAL A 46 -7.47 -7.40 1.95
N THR A 47 -8.29 -7.10 0.94
CA THR A 47 -8.53 -8.00 -0.19
C THR A 47 -8.31 -7.24 -1.49
N GLY A 48 -7.61 -7.84 -2.44
CA GLY A 48 -7.38 -7.23 -3.75
C GLY A 48 -6.85 -8.23 -4.77
N PRO A 49 -7.15 -8.05 -6.07
CA PRO A 49 -6.82 -9.01 -7.13
C PRO A 49 -5.31 -9.13 -7.44
N GLY A 50 -4.46 -8.32 -6.79
CA GLY A 50 -3.01 -8.33 -6.96
C GLY A 50 -2.24 -8.52 -5.66
N LEU A 51 -2.91 -9.00 -4.62
CA LEU A 51 -2.32 -9.33 -3.32
C LEU A 51 -2.04 -10.85 -3.30
N GLU A 52 -0.77 -11.21 -3.17
CA GLU A 52 -0.33 -12.60 -3.05
C GLU A 52 0.07 -12.88 -1.60
N ALA A 53 -0.02 -14.15 -1.19
CA ALA A 53 0.63 -14.58 0.05
C ALA A 53 2.14 -14.28 -0.02
N ASP A 54 2.74 -13.92 1.11
CA ASP A 54 4.16 -13.52 1.22
C ASP A 54 4.55 -12.19 0.54
N ALA A 55 3.59 -11.38 0.10
CA ALA A 55 3.85 -10.04 -0.40
C ALA A 55 4.49 -9.14 0.68
N GLU A 56 5.66 -8.55 0.37
CA GLU A 56 6.31 -7.60 1.27
C GLU A 56 5.61 -6.23 1.15
N VAL A 57 4.87 -5.88 2.20
CA VAL A 57 4.21 -4.58 2.32
C VAL A 57 5.17 -3.55 2.89
N VAL A 58 5.31 -2.43 2.19
CA VAL A 58 6.16 -1.33 2.64
C VAL A 58 5.35 -0.41 3.56
N VAL A 59 5.83 -0.23 4.80
CA VAL A 59 5.25 0.71 5.76
C VAL A 59 6.23 1.88 5.94
N PRO A 60 5.88 3.11 5.52
CA PRO A 60 6.72 4.28 5.78
C PRO A 60 6.82 4.54 7.30
N ARG A 61 8.01 4.90 7.77
CA ARG A 61 8.28 5.22 9.18
C ARG A 61 8.07 6.69 9.49
#